data_AF-A0A8H7AQD6-F1
#
_entry.id   AF-A0A8H7AQD6-F1
#
_cell.length_a   1.000
_cell.length_b   1.000
_cell.length_c   1.000
_cell.angle_alpha   90.00
_cell.angle_beta   90.00
_cell.angle_gamma   90.00
#
_symmetry.space_group_name_H-M   'P 1'
#
loop_
_entity.id
_entity.type
_entity.pdbx_description
1 polymer ?
#
loop_
_entity_poly.entity_id
_entity_poly.type
_entity_poly.pdbx_seq_one_letter_code
_entity_poly.pdbx_strand_id
1 'polypeptide(L)'
;MNPSHQGAKRVASYLSASKTHICLSCRLAIAIPSQPPRYRSYATTATTPSLLLLLLLPPKQQQANELLAQPQPRPPPNPPTQIKAGIVLSRPPILTPDPHPFETAYHLYQRRLNERLVLPFTQYFYFKPDTPAYEAWRIARKARNGVAGRDVGGYNAFGKEGWNDEALMGDESGERAVIVRKLIDEEGRARKDRDVLGAQGKAADGGGNGYGWADRGGPRRMRRAM
;
A
#
# COMPACT_ATOMS: atom_id res chain seq x y z
N MET A 1 -18.99 -15.92 22.27
CA MET A 1 -19.24 -15.43 23.64
C MET A 1 -17.88 -15.18 24.28
N ASN A 2 -17.43 -14.03 24.79
CA ASN A 2 -18.01 -12.75 25.16
C ASN A 2 -16.91 -11.65 25.10
N PRO A 3 -17.24 -10.39 24.75
CA PRO A 3 -16.34 -9.26 24.89
C PRO A 3 -16.57 -8.57 26.24
N SER A 4 -15.88 -8.97 27.33
CA SER A 4 -16.14 -8.35 28.66
C SER A 4 -14.95 -8.21 29.62
N HIS A 5 -13.69 -8.33 29.19
CA HIS A 5 -12.57 -8.34 30.16
C HIS A 5 -11.60 -7.15 30.14
N GLN A 6 -11.79 -6.15 29.26
CA GLN A 6 -10.88 -4.99 29.21
C GLN A 6 -11.38 -3.75 29.99
N GLY A 7 -12.63 -3.75 30.47
CA GLY A 7 -13.20 -2.60 31.19
C GLY A 7 -12.74 -2.45 32.64
N ALA A 8 -12.53 -3.55 33.35
CA ALA A 8 -12.28 -3.52 34.80
C ALA A 8 -10.93 -2.89 35.20
N LYS A 9 -9.89 -3.03 34.35
CA LYS A 9 -8.56 -2.47 34.63
C LYS A 9 -8.50 -0.94 34.53
N ARG A 10 -9.46 -0.30 33.86
CA ARG A 10 -9.50 1.17 33.74
C ARG A 10 -10.03 1.82 35.02
N VAL A 11 -10.96 1.19 35.73
CA VAL A 11 -11.64 1.79 36.89
C VAL A 11 -10.74 1.83 38.13
N ALA A 12 -9.84 0.85 38.31
CA ALA A 12 -8.90 0.84 39.43
C ALA A 12 -7.86 1.99 39.40
N SER A 13 -7.62 2.59 38.21
CA SER A 13 -6.63 3.66 38.05
C SER A 13 -7.11 5.06 38.45
N TYR A 14 -8.43 5.26 38.57
CA TYR A 14 -9.01 6.53 39.01
C TYR A 14 -9.09 6.67 40.54
N LEU A 15 -9.04 5.56 41.28
CA LEU A 15 -9.18 5.56 42.75
C LEU A 15 -7.86 5.72 43.51
N SER A 16 -6.71 5.67 42.83
CA SER A 16 -5.40 5.90 43.45
C SER A 16 -4.84 7.28 43.09
N ALA A 17 -5.66 8.31 43.32
CA ALA A 17 -5.22 9.70 43.31
C ALA A 17 -4.50 10.04 44.64
N SER A 18 -3.35 9.41 44.90
CA SER A 18 -2.42 9.89 45.93
C SER A 18 -1.26 10.65 45.27
N LYS A 19 -1.42 11.98 45.30
CA LYS A 19 -0.40 13.04 45.36
C LYS A 19 1.03 12.68 44.89
N THR A 20 1.21 12.25 43.66
CA THR A 20 2.52 12.24 42.97
C THR A 20 2.31 12.54 41.48
N HIS A 21 2.80 13.70 41.03
CA HIS A 21 2.72 14.16 39.63
C HIS A 21 3.71 13.41 38.74
N ILE A 22 3.47 12.12 38.53
CA ILE A 22 4.30 11.29 37.65
C ILE A 22 3.44 10.80 36.50
N CYS A 23 3.90 11.08 35.28
CA CYS A 23 3.23 10.70 34.05
C CYS A 23 3.14 9.16 33.92
N LEU A 24 2.06 8.64 33.33
CA LEU A 24 1.85 7.19 33.23
C LEU A 24 2.99 6.49 32.45
N SER A 25 3.56 7.14 31.43
CA SER A 25 4.73 6.65 30.70
C SER A 25 6.00 6.62 31.56
N CYS A 26 6.19 7.62 32.43
CA CYS A 26 7.30 7.70 33.38
C CYS A 26 7.25 6.54 34.39
N ARG A 27 6.06 6.20 34.90
CA ARG A 27 5.86 5.04 35.80
C ARG A 27 6.16 3.71 35.11
N LEU A 28 5.71 3.54 33.87
CA LEU A 28 5.95 2.31 33.11
C LEU A 28 7.42 2.12 32.75
N ALA A 29 8.17 3.20 32.50
CA ALA A 29 9.61 3.13 32.23
C ALA A 29 10.43 2.72 33.47
N ILE A 30 10.03 3.15 34.67
CA ILE A 30 10.74 2.84 35.93
C ILE A 30 10.36 1.44 36.46
N ALA A 31 9.14 0.96 36.19
CA ALA A 31 8.64 -0.31 36.71
C ALA A 31 9.15 -1.57 35.99
N ILE A 32 9.94 -1.44 34.92
CA ILE A 32 10.45 -2.57 34.15
C ILE A 32 11.97 -2.69 34.36
N PRO A 33 12.44 -3.38 35.41
CA PRO A 33 13.82 -3.83 35.44
C PRO A 33 13.93 -5.03 34.48
N SER A 34 14.88 -4.95 33.55
CA SER A 34 15.26 -5.98 32.56
C SER A 34 14.31 -6.16 31.36
N GLN A 35 14.57 -5.42 30.29
CA GLN A 35 14.95 -5.96 28.97
C GLN A 35 15.19 -4.80 27.96
N PRO A 36 16.18 -4.92 27.05
CA PRO A 36 16.56 -3.84 26.15
C PRO A 36 15.53 -3.67 25.01
N PRO A 37 15.07 -2.44 24.71
CA PRO A 37 14.24 -2.21 23.54
C PRO A 37 15.08 -2.28 22.25
N ARG A 38 14.81 -3.27 21.41
CA ARG A 38 15.17 -3.23 19.98
C ARG A 38 14.26 -2.22 19.28
N TYR A 39 14.66 -0.95 19.23
CA TYR A 39 14.11 0.03 18.30
C TYR A 39 15.19 0.46 17.31
N ARG A 40 14.93 0.21 16.02
CA ARG A 40 15.63 0.87 14.91
C ARG A 40 15.07 2.29 14.83
N SER A 41 15.89 3.27 15.18
CA SER A 41 15.65 4.68 14.89
C SER A 41 16.61 5.12 13.79
N TYR A 42 16.06 5.65 12.71
CA TYR A 42 16.80 6.37 11.67
C TYR A 42 17.23 7.73 12.25
N ALA A 43 18.54 7.96 12.29
CA ALA A 43 19.14 9.23 12.71
C ALA A 43 19.63 9.99 11.48
N THR A 44 19.24 11.26 11.36
CA THR A 44 19.86 12.23 10.46
C THR A 44 20.81 13.11 11.27
N THR A 45 22.07 13.13 10.86
CA THR A 45 23.15 13.95 11.43
C THR A 45 23.00 15.41 10.99
N ALA A 46 23.15 16.34 11.93
CA ALA A 46 23.38 17.75 11.63
C ALA A 46 24.76 18.13 12.18
N THR A 47 25.60 18.57 11.25
CA THR A 47 27.02 18.89 11.33
C THR A 47 27.27 20.10 12.23
N THR A 48 28.18 19.97 13.20
CA THR A 48 28.80 21.10 13.91
C THR A 48 30.25 21.28 13.41
N PRO A 49 30.67 22.49 13.00
CA PRO A 49 32.07 22.72 12.64
C PRO A 49 32.95 22.87 13.90
N SER A 50 34.05 22.12 13.88
CA SER A 50 35.13 22.07 14.86
C SER A 50 35.94 23.37 14.87
N LEU A 51 35.83 24.16 15.94
CA LEU A 51 36.76 25.24 16.28
C LEU A 51 37.95 24.65 17.05
N LEU A 52 38.89 24.05 16.32
CA LEU A 52 40.17 23.59 16.87
C LEU A 52 41.30 23.99 15.91
N LEU A 53 41.53 25.31 15.80
CA LEU A 53 42.74 25.85 15.19
C LEU A 53 43.03 27.25 15.73
N LEU A 54 43.42 27.35 17.01
CA LEU A 54 44.03 28.55 17.57
C LEU A 54 44.78 28.21 18.87
N LEU A 55 45.80 27.37 18.73
CA LEU A 55 46.87 27.25 19.72
C LEU A 55 48.16 27.46 18.95
N LEU A 56 48.69 28.67 18.94
CA LEU A 56 50.11 29.01 18.81
C LEU A 56 50.22 30.55 18.78
N LEU A 57 50.77 31.15 19.85
CA LEU A 57 51.62 32.37 19.92
C LEU A 57 51.52 33.15 21.28
N PRO A 58 52.57 33.90 21.68
CA PRO A 58 53.13 33.98 23.06
C PRO A 58 52.57 35.13 23.95
N PRO A 59 52.97 35.25 25.24
CA PRO A 59 52.22 35.97 26.26
C PRO A 59 52.47 37.48 26.20
N LYS A 60 51.38 38.27 26.14
CA LYS A 60 51.42 39.70 26.47
C LYS A 60 51.03 39.91 27.92
N GLN A 61 51.83 40.74 28.57
CA GLN A 61 51.84 41.05 29.99
C GLN A 61 50.46 41.43 30.54
N GLN A 62 50.12 40.84 31.68
CA GLN A 62 49.00 41.25 32.52
C GLN A 62 49.38 42.52 33.27
N GLN A 63 48.82 43.65 32.87
CA GLN A 63 48.70 44.80 33.75
C GLN A 63 47.37 44.68 34.49
N ALA A 64 47.49 44.47 35.80
CA ALA A 64 46.39 44.50 36.74
C ALA A 64 45.74 45.89 36.71
N ASN A 65 44.43 45.91 36.46
CA ASN A 65 43.54 46.96 36.95
C ASN A 65 42.24 46.27 37.37
N GLU A 66 42.21 45.82 38.63
CA GLU A 66 40.97 45.67 39.36
C GLU A 66 40.41 47.06 39.64
N LEU A 67 39.46 47.51 38.82
CA LEU A 67 38.55 48.58 39.20
C LEU A 67 37.14 48.28 38.66
N LEU A 68 36.31 47.76 39.57
CA LEU A 68 34.85 47.86 39.62
C LEU A 68 34.06 47.44 38.35
N ALA A 69 33.94 46.13 38.14
CA ALA A 69 32.96 45.58 37.20
C ALA A 69 31.55 45.63 37.82
N GLN A 70 30.73 46.58 37.36
CA GLN A 70 29.29 46.60 37.63
C GLN A 70 28.63 45.32 37.07
N PRO A 71 27.61 44.74 37.76
CA PRO A 71 26.87 43.60 37.22
C PRO A 71 26.10 44.03 35.97
N GLN A 72 26.57 43.60 34.80
CA GLN A 72 25.85 43.79 33.54
C GLN A 72 24.57 42.94 33.55
N PRO A 73 23.39 43.50 33.20
CA PRO A 73 22.15 42.75 33.15
C PRO A 73 22.25 41.66 32.06
N ARG A 74 22.14 40.41 32.49
CA ARG A 74 22.09 39.23 31.62
C ARG A 74 20.86 39.38 30.72
N PRO A 75 20.97 39.31 29.37
CA PRO A 75 19.80 39.41 28.50
C PRO A 75 18.81 38.29 28.87
N PRO A 76 17.48 38.57 28.85
CA PRO A 76 16.49 37.58 29.24
C PRO A 76 16.62 36.33 28.35
N PRO A 77 16.46 35.13 28.90
CA PRO A 77 16.50 33.91 28.10
C PRO A 77 15.42 33.98 27.02
N ASN A 78 15.79 33.69 25.77
CA ASN A 78 14.85 33.61 24.65
C ASN A 78 13.64 32.76 25.05
N PRO A 79 12.41 33.19 24.74
CA PRO A 79 11.22 32.47 25.16
C PRO A 79 11.28 31.03 24.62
N PRO A 80 10.82 30.03 25.40
CA PRO A 80 10.81 28.64 24.95
C PRO A 80 10.05 28.52 23.63
N THR A 81 10.60 27.76 22.69
CA THR A 81 10.02 27.55 21.34
C THR A 81 8.52 27.23 21.42
N GLN A 82 7.72 27.89 20.57
CA GLN A 82 6.27 27.68 20.54
C GLN A 82 5.93 26.25 20.08
N ILE A 83 5.30 25.49 20.98
CA ILE A 83 4.85 24.12 20.69
C ILE A 83 3.65 24.18 19.74
N LYS A 84 3.80 23.61 18.54
CA LYS A 84 2.72 23.44 17.56
C LYS A 84 2.37 21.95 17.47
N ALA A 85 1.09 21.63 17.59
CA ALA A 85 0.56 20.29 17.36
C ALA A 85 -0.35 20.32 16.11
N GLY A 86 -0.03 19.50 15.12
CA GLY A 86 -0.80 19.35 13.89
C GLY A 86 -1.32 17.91 13.74
N ILE A 87 -2.50 17.76 13.15
CA ILE A 87 -3.10 16.45 12.84
C ILE A 87 -3.13 16.30 11.32
N VAL A 88 -2.50 15.25 10.81
CA VAL A 88 -2.59 14.87 9.39
C VAL A 88 -3.60 13.74 9.27
N LEU A 89 -4.78 14.05 8.72
CA LEU A 89 -5.79 13.06 8.37
C LEU A 89 -5.62 12.69 6.89
N SER A 90 -5.23 11.46 6.61
CA SER A 90 -5.13 10.93 5.25
C SER A 90 -6.16 9.82 5.02
N ARG A 91 -6.68 9.74 3.78
CA ARG A 91 -7.50 8.61 3.34
C ARG A 91 -6.59 7.58 2.68
N PRO A 92 -6.63 6.30 3.07
CA PRO A 92 -5.90 5.27 2.34
C PRO A 92 -6.43 5.10 0.91
N PRO A 93 -5.60 4.61 -0.03
CA PRO A 93 -6.05 4.26 -1.37
C PRO A 93 -7.06 3.10 -1.27
N ILE A 94 -8.20 3.27 -1.93
CA ILE A 94 -9.26 2.24 -1.99
C ILE A 94 -9.00 1.26 -3.14
N LEU A 95 -8.36 1.74 -4.21
CA LEU A 95 -8.04 0.94 -5.39
C LEU A 95 -6.58 0.51 -5.35
N THR A 96 -6.32 -0.66 -5.92
CA THR A 96 -4.96 -1.11 -6.24
C THR A 96 -4.35 -0.15 -7.26
N PRO A 97 -3.05 0.19 -7.13
CA PRO A 97 -2.38 1.00 -8.13
C PRO A 97 -2.34 0.27 -9.48
N ASP A 98 -2.25 1.05 -10.56
CA ASP A 98 -2.05 0.49 -11.89
C ASP A 98 -0.64 -0.13 -11.98
N PRO A 99 -0.52 -1.37 -12.50
CA PRO A 99 0.75 -2.06 -12.54
C PRO A 99 1.70 -1.40 -13.53
N HIS A 100 2.99 -1.47 -13.24
CA HIS A 100 4.00 -1.05 -14.20
C HIS A 100 3.96 -1.98 -15.44
N PRO A 101 4.27 -1.50 -16.67
CA PRO A 101 4.27 -2.34 -17.88
C PRO A 101 5.16 -3.59 -17.73
N PHE A 102 6.31 -3.46 -17.09
CA PHE A 102 7.17 -4.60 -16.74
C PHE A 102 6.48 -5.62 -15.83
N GLU A 103 5.76 -5.18 -14.80
CA GLU A 103 5.03 -6.07 -13.88
C GLU A 103 3.94 -6.85 -14.63
N THR A 104 3.25 -6.18 -15.54
CA THR A 104 2.23 -6.80 -16.39
C THR A 104 2.82 -7.93 -17.25
N ALA A 105 3.96 -7.67 -17.90
CA ALA A 105 4.67 -8.68 -18.68
C ALA A 105 5.19 -9.84 -17.81
N TYR A 106 5.77 -9.51 -16.65
CA TYR A 106 6.24 -10.49 -15.67
C TYR A 106 5.12 -11.40 -15.18
N HIS A 107 3.94 -10.85 -14.86
CA HIS A 107 2.79 -11.64 -14.43
C HIS A 107 2.26 -12.55 -15.54
N LEU A 108 2.24 -12.10 -16.80
CA LEU A 108 1.87 -12.96 -17.92
C LEU A 108 2.87 -14.12 -18.06
N TYR A 109 4.17 -13.84 -17.99
CA TYR A 109 5.22 -14.86 -18.04
C TYR A 109 5.02 -15.91 -16.94
N GLN A 110 4.85 -15.46 -15.69
CA GLN A 110 4.67 -16.36 -14.56
C GLN A 110 3.40 -17.21 -14.67
N ARG A 111 2.33 -16.69 -15.28
CA ARG A 111 1.10 -17.45 -15.54
C ARG A 111 1.33 -18.56 -16.57
N ARG A 112 2.06 -18.28 -17.66
CA ARG A 112 2.40 -19.28 -18.68
C ARG A 112 3.32 -20.37 -18.14
N LEU A 113 4.27 -19.99 -17.29
CA LEU A 113 5.11 -20.94 -16.57
C LEU A 113 4.28 -21.81 -15.62
N ASN A 114 3.36 -21.20 -14.87
CA ASN A 114 2.46 -21.95 -14.00
C ASN A 114 1.59 -22.94 -14.77
N GLU A 115 1.12 -22.61 -15.98
CA GLU A 115 0.36 -23.54 -16.83
C GLU A 115 1.16 -24.82 -17.19
N ARG A 116 2.51 -24.75 -17.21
CA ARG A 116 3.37 -25.93 -17.40
C ARG A 116 3.50 -26.77 -16.13
N LEU A 117 3.63 -26.11 -14.98
CA LEU A 117 3.96 -26.77 -13.72
C LEU A 117 2.73 -27.27 -12.96
N VAL A 118 1.58 -26.63 -13.16
CA VAL A 118 0.35 -26.97 -12.48
C VAL A 118 -0.24 -28.26 -13.05
N LEU A 119 -0.97 -28.98 -12.19
CA LEU A 119 -1.80 -30.09 -12.63
C LEU A 119 -2.86 -29.59 -13.63
N PRO A 120 -3.15 -30.37 -14.69
CA PRO A 120 -4.15 -29.97 -15.67
C PRO A 120 -5.53 -29.84 -15.01
N PHE A 121 -6.30 -28.85 -15.47
CA PHE A 121 -7.63 -28.57 -14.93
C PHE A 121 -8.59 -29.77 -15.10
N THR A 122 -9.16 -30.23 -13.99
CA THR A 122 -10.04 -31.41 -13.93
C THR A 122 -11.50 -31.06 -14.24
N GLN A 123 -11.83 -31.01 -15.54
CA GLN A 123 -13.17 -30.61 -16.01
C GLN A 123 -14.34 -31.40 -15.40
N TYR A 124 -14.16 -32.72 -15.19
CA TYR A 124 -15.21 -33.62 -14.72
C TYR A 124 -15.65 -33.35 -13.28
N PHE A 125 -14.80 -32.67 -12.49
CA PHE A 125 -15.13 -32.30 -11.12
C PHE A 125 -16.12 -31.13 -11.07
N TYR A 126 -16.01 -30.19 -12.01
CA TYR A 126 -16.82 -28.96 -12.01
C TYR A 126 -18.03 -29.03 -12.93
N PHE A 127 -17.92 -29.74 -14.05
CA PHE A 127 -18.96 -29.84 -15.06
C PHE A 127 -19.39 -31.29 -15.25
N LYS A 128 -20.69 -31.53 -15.07
CA LYS A 128 -21.30 -32.82 -15.40
C LYS A 128 -21.38 -32.97 -16.92
N PRO A 129 -21.11 -34.16 -17.48
CA PRO A 129 -21.32 -34.42 -18.91
C PRO A 129 -22.78 -34.16 -19.29
N ASP A 130 -23.01 -33.86 -20.57
CA ASP A 130 -24.34 -33.62 -21.16
C ASP A 130 -25.15 -32.48 -20.53
N THR A 131 -24.46 -31.53 -19.88
CA THR A 131 -25.07 -30.30 -19.40
C THR A 131 -24.78 -29.12 -20.34
N PRO A 132 -25.69 -28.14 -20.48
CA PRO A 132 -25.44 -26.95 -21.31
C PRO A 132 -24.23 -26.15 -20.81
N ALA A 133 -23.95 -26.20 -19.50
CA ALA A 133 -22.76 -25.59 -18.91
C ALA A 133 -21.47 -26.28 -19.40
N TYR A 134 -21.46 -27.61 -19.50
CA TYR A 134 -20.34 -28.36 -20.05
C TYR A 134 -20.12 -28.03 -21.53
N GLU A 135 -21.18 -27.93 -22.33
CA GLU A 135 -21.07 -27.58 -23.75
C GLU A 135 -20.54 -26.15 -23.95
N ALA A 136 -21.07 -25.18 -23.21
CA ALA A 136 -20.61 -23.80 -23.25
C ALA A 136 -19.12 -23.70 -22.88
N TRP A 137 -18.72 -24.39 -21.81
CA TRP A 137 -17.32 -24.45 -21.40
C TRP A 137 -16.44 -25.14 -22.45
N ARG A 138 -16.90 -26.24 -23.06
CA ARG A 138 -16.18 -26.98 -24.11
C ARG A 138 -15.95 -26.10 -25.34
N ILE A 139 -16.96 -25.34 -25.76
CA ILE A 139 -16.88 -24.39 -26.87
C ILE A 139 -15.88 -23.28 -26.54
N ALA A 140 -15.99 -22.66 -25.36
CA ALA A 140 -15.10 -21.58 -24.93
C ALA A 140 -13.64 -22.05 -24.80
N ARG A 141 -13.41 -23.25 -24.25
CA ARG A 141 -12.07 -23.86 -24.16
C ARG A 141 -11.47 -24.11 -25.54
N LYS A 142 -12.27 -24.58 -26.50
CA LYS A 142 -11.82 -24.77 -27.88
C LYS A 142 -11.41 -23.44 -28.53
N ALA A 143 -12.16 -22.37 -28.27
CA ALA A 143 -11.81 -21.03 -28.75
C ALA A 143 -10.50 -20.49 -28.14
N ARG A 144 -10.11 -20.95 -26.94
CA ARG A 144 -8.84 -20.62 -26.28
C ARG A 144 -7.71 -21.63 -26.54
N ASN A 145 -7.70 -22.31 -27.69
CA ASN A 145 -6.67 -23.31 -28.04
C ASN A 145 -6.52 -24.48 -27.03
N GLY A 146 -7.60 -24.82 -26.32
CA GLY A 146 -7.60 -25.93 -25.35
C GLY A 146 -7.19 -25.55 -23.92
N VAL A 147 -6.90 -24.27 -23.68
CA VAL A 147 -6.45 -23.76 -22.38
C VAL A 147 -7.63 -23.52 -21.43
N ALA A 148 -7.46 -23.96 -20.18
CA ALA A 148 -8.48 -23.74 -19.15
C ALA A 148 -8.46 -22.29 -18.64
N GLY A 149 -7.27 -21.72 -18.46
CA GLY A 149 -7.06 -20.31 -18.10
C GLY A 149 -7.62 -19.34 -19.15
N ARG A 150 -8.05 -18.17 -18.67
CA ARG A 150 -8.64 -17.10 -19.52
C ARG A 150 -7.69 -15.91 -19.73
N ASP A 151 -6.64 -15.84 -18.94
CA ASP A 151 -5.72 -14.71 -18.77
C ASP A 151 -4.29 -15.01 -19.27
N VAL A 152 -4.05 -16.21 -19.80
CA VAL A 152 -2.75 -16.70 -20.28
C VAL A 152 -2.54 -16.41 -21.78
N GLY A 153 -3.62 -16.05 -22.47
CA GLY A 153 -3.66 -15.92 -23.93
C GLY A 153 -3.89 -17.27 -24.62
N GLY A 154 -3.41 -17.42 -25.85
CA GLY A 154 -3.57 -18.64 -26.65
C GLY A 154 -2.52 -19.72 -26.40
N TYR A 155 -1.79 -19.66 -25.29
CA TYR A 155 -0.64 -20.51 -24.99
C TYR A 155 -1.06 -21.84 -24.35
N ASN A 156 -0.70 -22.97 -24.98
CA ASN A 156 -0.99 -24.32 -24.50
C ASN A 156 0.30 -25.07 -24.15
N ALA A 157 0.52 -25.29 -22.84
CA ALA A 157 1.71 -25.93 -22.29
C ALA A 157 1.95 -27.37 -22.76
N PHE A 158 0.89 -28.13 -23.02
CA PHE A 158 0.97 -29.56 -23.39
C PHE A 158 0.94 -29.79 -24.91
N GLY A 159 0.95 -28.70 -25.70
CA GLY A 159 1.00 -28.77 -27.17
C GLY A 159 2.42 -28.95 -27.70
N LYS A 160 2.54 -29.15 -29.02
CA LYS A 160 3.85 -29.20 -29.71
C LYS A 160 4.64 -27.90 -29.57
N GLU A 161 3.93 -26.77 -29.56
CA GLU A 161 4.48 -25.43 -29.32
C GLU A 161 4.49 -25.04 -27.84
N GLY A 162 4.42 -26.02 -26.93
CA GLY A 162 4.44 -25.78 -25.50
C GLY A 162 5.74 -25.16 -25.00
N TRP A 163 6.81 -25.14 -25.81
CA TRP A 163 8.07 -24.48 -25.55
C TRP A 163 8.01 -22.94 -25.70
N ASN A 164 7.03 -22.41 -26.44
CA ASN A 164 6.92 -20.99 -26.77
C ASN A 164 6.06 -20.23 -25.75
N ASP A 165 6.55 -20.11 -24.51
CA ASP A 165 5.87 -19.41 -23.41
C ASP A 165 6.21 -17.93 -23.30
N GLU A 166 7.27 -17.46 -23.95
CA GLU A 166 7.64 -16.05 -23.90
C GLU A 166 6.71 -15.20 -24.77
N ALA A 167 6.37 -14.00 -24.29
CA ALA A 167 5.59 -13.03 -25.06
C ALA A 167 6.55 -12.08 -25.79
N LEU A 168 6.19 -11.70 -27.01
CA LEU A 168 6.97 -10.73 -27.76
C LEU A 168 6.76 -9.33 -27.16
N MET A 169 7.78 -8.47 -27.33
CA MET A 169 7.66 -7.07 -26.94
C MET A 169 6.52 -6.41 -27.73
N GLY A 170 5.57 -5.81 -27.00
CA GLY A 170 4.36 -5.22 -27.60
C GLY A 170 3.13 -6.12 -27.56
N ASP A 171 3.22 -7.34 -27.05
CA ASP A 171 2.05 -8.20 -26.83
C ASP A 171 1.12 -7.60 -25.76
N GLU A 172 -0.07 -7.18 -26.18
CA GLU A 172 -1.12 -6.65 -25.30
C GLU A 172 -1.91 -7.75 -24.55
N SER A 173 -1.61 -9.03 -24.81
CA SER A 173 -2.35 -10.16 -24.23
C SER A 173 -2.31 -10.20 -22.71
N GLY A 174 -1.26 -9.65 -22.09
CA GLY A 174 -1.11 -9.56 -20.64
C GLY A 174 -1.76 -8.34 -20.02
N GLU A 175 -2.19 -7.37 -20.83
CA GLU A 175 -2.75 -6.13 -20.33
C GLU A 175 -4.09 -6.38 -19.64
N ARG A 176 -4.25 -5.81 -18.44
CA ARG A 176 -5.45 -5.98 -17.62
C ARG A 176 -6.72 -5.60 -18.37
N ALA A 177 -6.70 -4.52 -19.15
CA ALA A 177 -7.84 -4.06 -19.94
C ALA A 177 -8.28 -5.09 -20.98
N VAL A 178 -7.32 -5.70 -21.69
CA VAL A 178 -7.58 -6.73 -22.71
C VAL A 178 -8.12 -8.00 -22.07
N ILE A 179 -7.53 -8.44 -20.96
CA ILE A 179 -8.01 -9.61 -20.21
C ILE A 179 -9.44 -9.40 -19.73
N VAL A 180 -9.75 -8.25 -19.12
CA VAL A 180 -11.10 -7.93 -18.65
C VAL A 180 -12.11 -7.92 -19.79
N ARG A 181 -11.77 -7.34 -20.95
CA ARG A 181 -12.65 -7.36 -22.12
C ARG A 181 -12.97 -8.80 -22.56
N LYS A 182 -11.95 -9.64 -22.72
CA LYS A 182 -12.11 -11.06 -23.08
C LYS A 182 -12.99 -11.82 -22.07
N LEU A 183 -12.83 -11.54 -20.78
CA LEU A 183 -13.65 -12.13 -19.71
C LEU A 183 -15.12 -11.73 -19.82
N ILE A 184 -15.39 -10.45 -20.07
CA ILE A 184 -16.76 -9.92 -20.25
C ILE A 184 -17.42 -10.52 -21.49
N ASP A 185 -16.67 -10.61 -22.60
CA ASP A 185 -17.16 -11.16 -23.86
C ASP A 185 -17.52 -12.65 -23.73
N GLU A 186 -16.69 -13.43 -23.01
CA GLU A 186 -16.95 -14.86 -22.76
C GLU A 186 -18.15 -15.10 -21.83
N GLU A 187 -18.33 -14.28 -20.79
CA GLU A 187 -19.48 -14.43 -19.87
C GLU A 187 -20.81 -14.09 -20.58
N GLY A 188 -20.77 -13.36 -21.70
CA GLY A 188 -21.96 -13.04 -22.50
C GLY A 188 -22.89 -12.02 -21.84
N ARG A 189 -22.50 -11.37 -20.73
CA ARG A 189 -23.25 -10.25 -20.13
C ARG A 189 -23.49 -9.14 -21.16
N ALA A 190 -22.50 -8.87 -22.01
CA ALA A 190 -22.61 -7.90 -23.09
C ALA A 190 -23.72 -8.18 -24.11
N ARG A 191 -24.14 -9.45 -24.30
CA ARG A 191 -25.29 -9.80 -25.17
C ARG A 191 -26.61 -9.66 -24.43
N LYS A 192 -26.70 -10.15 -23.19
CA LYS A 192 -27.90 -9.98 -22.36
C LYS A 192 -28.25 -8.51 -22.15
N ASP A 193 -27.25 -7.67 -21.91
CA ASP A 193 -27.48 -6.23 -21.74
C ASP A 193 -27.91 -5.58 -23.05
N ARG A 194 -27.39 -6.00 -24.22
CA ARG A 194 -27.84 -5.50 -25.52
C ARG A 194 -29.27 -5.91 -25.88
N ASP A 195 -29.68 -7.14 -25.52
CA ASP A 195 -31.01 -7.66 -25.81
C ASP A 195 -32.06 -7.13 -24.80
N VAL A 196 -31.64 -6.84 -23.56
CA VAL A 196 -32.49 -6.20 -22.52
C VAL A 196 -32.58 -4.68 -22.72
N LEU A 197 -31.54 -4.03 -23.27
CA LEU A 197 -31.54 -2.59 -23.61
C LEU A 197 -32.11 -2.31 -25.01
N GLY A 198 -33.19 -3.00 -25.37
CA GLY A 198 -34.10 -2.49 -26.38
C GLY A 198 -34.54 -1.06 -25.99
N ALA A 199 -34.03 -0.08 -26.71
CA ALA A 199 -34.48 1.32 -26.74
C ALA A 199 -34.19 2.25 -25.54
N GLN A 200 -33.31 1.93 -24.57
CA GLN A 200 -32.90 2.95 -23.59
C GLN A 200 -31.38 2.99 -23.35
N GLY A 201 -30.87 4.22 -23.33
CA GLY A 201 -29.48 4.68 -23.19
C GLY A 201 -28.39 3.67 -22.79
N LYS A 202 -27.30 3.67 -23.56
CA LYS A 202 -26.00 3.10 -23.21
C LYS A 202 -25.56 3.51 -21.79
N ALA A 203 -25.92 2.73 -20.78
CA ALA A 203 -25.17 2.67 -19.54
C ALA A 203 -24.09 1.61 -19.76
N ALA A 204 -22.85 2.06 -19.95
CA ALA A 204 -21.70 1.18 -20.01
C ALA A 204 -21.48 0.61 -18.60
N ASP A 205 -22.05 -0.57 -18.32
CA ASP A 205 -21.78 -1.35 -17.09
C ASP A 205 -20.44 -2.12 -17.21
N GLY A 206 -19.49 -1.53 -17.94
CA GLY A 206 -18.10 -1.96 -17.94
C GLY A 206 -17.50 -1.53 -16.62
N GLY A 207 -16.96 -2.49 -15.86
CA GLY A 207 -16.33 -2.28 -14.55
C GLY A 207 -15.64 -0.92 -14.49
N GLY A 208 -16.12 -0.07 -13.57
CA GLY A 208 -15.85 1.36 -13.58
C GLY A 208 -14.40 1.66 -13.91
N ASN A 209 -14.19 2.52 -14.93
CA ASN A 209 -12.89 3.06 -15.24
C ASN A 209 -12.28 3.52 -13.90
N GLY A 210 -11.02 3.20 -13.60
CA GLY A 210 -10.40 3.43 -12.28
C GLY A 210 -10.57 4.86 -11.75
N TYR A 211 -10.94 5.78 -12.64
CA TYR A 211 -11.41 7.14 -12.40
C TYR A 211 -12.95 7.22 -12.24
N GLY A 212 -13.42 7.53 -11.04
CA GLY A 212 -14.83 7.70 -10.72
C GLY A 212 -15.41 9.03 -11.21
N TRP A 213 -16.74 9.18 -11.17
CA TRP A 213 -17.39 10.47 -11.50
C TRP A 213 -16.81 11.63 -10.67
N ALA A 214 -16.34 11.32 -9.46
CA ALA A 214 -15.85 12.28 -8.50
C ALA A 214 -14.48 12.83 -8.91
N ASP A 215 -13.70 12.09 -9.69
CA ASP A 215 -12.38 12.51 -10.19
C ASP A 215 -12.50 13.58 -11.27
N ARG A 216 -13.60 13.56 -12.05
CA ARG A 216 -13.97 14.62 -12.99
C ARG A 216 -14.53 15.88 -12.30
N GLY A 217 -14.89 15.78 -11.03
CA GLY A 217 -15.37 16.88 -10.19
C GLY A 217 -14.25 17.51 -9.36
N GLY A 218 -14.51 18.71 -8.83
CA GLY A 218 -13.56 19.42 -7.96
C GLY A 218 -13.23 18.70 -6.62
N PRO A 219 -12.27 19.21 -5.85
CA PRO A 219 -11.57 18.50 -4.75
C PRO A 219 -12.40 18.22 -3.49
N ARG A 220 -13.68 18.59 -3.45
CA ARG A 220 -14.53 18.48 -2.24
C ARG A 220 -15.09 17.08 -1.98
N ARG A 221 -14.85 16.12 -2.89
CA ARG A 221 -15.44 14.79 -2.80
C ARG A 221 -14.45 13.80 -2.19
N MET A 222 -14.85 13.21 -1.07
CA MET A 222 -14.07 12.15 -0.41
C MET A 222 -13.88 10.90 -1.26
N ARG A 223 -14.70 10.67 -2.30
CA ARG A 223 -14.58 9.52 -3.23
C ARG A 223 -13.51 9.72 -4.31
N ARG A 224 -13.01 10.94 -4.50
CA ARG A 224 -11.98 11.28 -5.49
C ARG A 224 -10.61 10.77 -5.06
N ALA A 225 -9.79 10.35 -6.02
CA ALA A 225 -8.35 10.15 -5.81
C ALA A 225 -7.70 11.55 -5.68
N MET A 226 -6.95 11.77 -4.60
CA MET A 226 -6.16 13.00 -4.43
C MET A 226 -5.00 13.03 -5.42
#